data_AF-S7V714-F1
#
_entry.id   AF-S7V714-F1
#
_cell.length_a   1.000
_cell.length_b   1.000
_cell.length_c   1.000
_cell.angle_alpha   90.00
_cell.angle_beta   90.00
_cell.angle_gamma   90.00
#
_symmetry.space_group_name_H-M   'P 1'
#
loop_
_entity.id
_entity.type
_entity.pdbx_description
1 polymer ?
#
loop_
_entity_poly.entity_id
_entity_poly.type
_entity_poly.pdbx_seq_one_letter_code
_entity_poly.pdbx_strand_id
1 'polypeptide(L)'
;MAIVTSLLDYRRKKQRPSFALPMVEDEPTTRPHVSKQAIWRKDFSSFGGVIFGILTIRELLGYHLHYFEEWKHYLLQILDICANTTGKDRAALLGDVVRDFKSFLFEETGPENKEDMALVVLILELMEKSALLRQDAPGLQ
;
A
#
# COMPACT_ATOMS: atom_id res chain seq x y z
N MET A 1 -26.16 -37.17 -19.63
CA MET A 1 -25.40 -38.12 -18.79
C MET A 1 -24.30 -37.34 -18.08
N ALA A 2 -24.37 -37.20 -16.76
CA ALA A 2 -23.38 -36.45 -15.98
C ALA A 2 -22.14 -37.32 -15.74
N ILE A 3 -20.97 -36.85 -16.17
CA ILE A 3 -19.69 -37.54 -15.96
C ILE A 3 -19.22 -37.20 -14.54
N VAL A 4 -19.42 -38.11 -13.60
CA VAL A 4 -18.83 -38.03 -12.26
C VAL A 4 -17.32 -38.25 -12.43
N THR A 5 -16.59 -37.14 -12.53
CA THR A 5 -15.13 -37.18 -12.59
C THR A 5 -14.62 -37.43 -11.18
N SER A 6 -13.84 -38.49 -10.98
CA SER A 6 -13.26 -38.84 -9.68
C SER A 6 -12.47 -37.67 -9.10
N LEU A 7 -12.59 -37.44 -7.78
CA LEU A 7 -11.86 -36.40 -7.05
C LEU A 7 -10.32 -36.55 -7.20
N LEU A 8 -9.86 -37.77 -7.51
CA LEU A 8 -8.47 -38.09 -7.84
C LEU A 8 -8.07 -37.58 -9.24
N ASP A 9 -8.97 -37.64 -10.22
CA ASP A 9 -8.72 -37.12 -11.57
C ASP A 9 -8.69 -35.59 -11.60
N TYR A 10 -9.50 -34.94 -10.75
CA TYR A 10 -9.42 -33.50 -10.54
C TYR A 10 -8.07 -33.09 -9.91
N ARG A 11 -7.59 -33.83 -8.89
CA ARG A 11 -6.26 -33.58 -8.28
C ARG A 11 -5.12 -33.77 -9.27
N ARG A 12 -5.17 -34.81 -10.12
CA ARG A 12 -4.17 -35.03 -11.18
C ARG A 12 -4.16 -33.91 -12.22
N LYS A 13 -5.33 -33.40 -12.64
CA LYS A 13 -5.41 -32.27 -13.57
C LYS A 13 -4.91 -30.95 -12.98
N LYS A 14 -4.99 -30.77 -11.66
CA LYS A 14 -4.54 -29.55 -10.97
C LYS A 14 -3.09 -29.59 -10.51
N GLN A 15 -2.46 -30.77 -10.49
CA GLN A 15 -1.01 -30.93 -10.46
C GLN A 15 -0.43 -30.55 -11.84
N ARG A 16 -0.56 -29.28 -12.20
CA ARG A 16 0.35 -28.67 -13.17
C ARG A 16 1.77 -28.91 -12.65
N PRO A 17 2.77 -29.12 -13.53
CA PRO A 17 4.15 -29.04 -13.08
C PRO A 17 4.26 -27.72 -12.33
N SER A 18 4.74 -27.77 -11.10
CA SER A 18 5.22 -26.59 -10.41
C SER A 18 6.07 -25.85 -11.44
N PHE A 19 5.53 -24.76 -11.97
CA PHE A 19 6.35 -23.74 -12.59
C PHE A 19 7.25 -23.33 -11.45
N ALA A 20 8.42 -23.97 -11.36
CA ALA A 20 9.59 -23.34 -10.84
C ALA A 20 9.76 -22.14 -11.76
N LEU A 21 9.06 -21.04 -11.41
CA LEU A 21 9.50 -19.74 -11.84
C LEU A 21 10.99 -19.75 -11.51
N PRO A 22 11.88 -19.41 -12.46
CA PRO A 22 13.26 -19.18 -12.09
C PRO A 22 13.19 -18.28 -10.87
N MET A 23 13.79 -18.73 -9.76
CA MET A 23 14.02 -17.83 -8.65
C MET A 23 14.75 -16.67 -9.29
N VAL A 24 14.04 -15.56 -9.50
CA VAL A 24 14.65 -14.32 -9.90
C VAL A 24 15.58 -14.09 -8.74
N GLU A 25 16.87 -14.34 -8.95
CA GLU A 25 17.90 -13.95 -8.01
C GLU A 25 17.56 -12.49 -7.69
N ASP A 26 17.23 -12.22 -6.43
CA ASP A 26 16.87 -10.88 -5.96
C ASP A 26 18.02 -9.97 -6.42
N GLU A 27 17.86 -9.26 -7.54
CA GLU A 27 18.79 -8.22 -7.92
C GLU A 27 18.93 -7.33 -6.70
N PRO A 28 20.15 -6.94 -6.29
CA PRO A 28 20.32 -6.05 -5.15
C PRO A 28 19.47 -4.82 -5.41
N THR A 29 18.34 -4.74 -4.72
CA THR A 29 17.34 -3.71 -4.92
C THR A 29 18.05 -2.41 -4.64
N THR A 30 18.27 -1.59 -5.66
CA THR A 30 18.96 -0.31 -5.44
C THR A 30 18.07 0.50 -4.50
N ARG A 31 18.63 1.05 -3.41
CA ARG A 31 17.85 1.84 -2.45
C ARG A 31 17.06 2.91 -3.23
N PRO A 32 15.74 2.99 -3.06
CA PRO A 32 14.91 3.88 -3.85
C PRO A 32 15.29 5.34 -3.59
N HIS A 33 15.38 6.13 -4.66
CA HIS A 33 15.71 7.55 -4.58
C HIS A 33 14.42 8.37 -4.45
N VAL A 34 14.02 8.67 -3.22
CA VAL A 34 12.80 9.45 -2.94
C VAL A 34 13.13 10.92 -2.65
N SER A 35 12.63 11.81 -3.50
CA SER A 35 12.78 13.25 -3.30
C SER A 35 11.77 13.79 -2.28
N LYS A 36 12.27 14.19 -1.10
CA LYS A 36 11.45 14.86 -0.06
C LYS A 36 10.74 16.10 -0.61
N GLN A 37 11.39 16.86 -1.49
CA GLN A 37 10.79 18.04 -2.11
C GLN A 37 9.61 17.70 -3.03
N ALA A 38 9.68 16.57 -3.74
CA ALA A 38 8.58 16.11 -4.58
C ALA A 38 7.36 15.72 -3.75
N ILE A 39 7.57 15.10 -2.58
CA ILE A 39 6.51 14.76 -1.62
C ILE A 39 5.81 16.04 -1.14
N TRP A 40 6.57 17.02 -0.64
CA TRP A 40 5.99 18.25 -0.10
C TRP A 40 5.21 19.10 -1.11
N ARG A 41 5.57 19.03 -2.39
CA ARG A 41 4.89 19.78 -3.46
C ARG A 41 3.63 19.08 -4.00
N LYS A 42 3.34 17.86 -3.55
CA LYS A 42 2.25 17.06 -4.10
C LYS A 42 0.93 17.37 -3.38
N ASP A 43 -0.14 17.49 -4.17
CA ASP A 43 -1.50 17.58 -3.65
C ASP A 43 -2.08 16.18 -3.37
N PHE A 44 -2.00 15.74 -2.12
CA PHE A 44 -2.54 14.46 -1.64
C PHE A 44 -4.07 14.44 -1.47
N SER A 45 -4.74 15.57 -1.68
CA SER A 45 -6.20 15.60 -1.69
C SER A 45 -6.75 14.99 -2.99
N SER A 46 -6.01 15.15 -4.10
CA SER A 46 -6.31 14.53 -5.39
C SER A 46 -6.02 13.02 -5.41
N PHE A 47 -6.78 12.25 -6.19
CA PHE A 47 -6.52 10.82 -6.36
C PHE A 47 -5.14 10.54 -6.96
N GLY A 48 -4.69 11.39 -7.90
CA GLY A 48 -3.34 11.29 -8.46
C GLY A 48 -2.21 11.52 -7.45
N GLY A 49 -2.43 12.40 -6.45
CA GLY A 49 -1.52 12.56 -5.33
C GLY A 49 -1.48 11.34 -4.41
N VAL A 50 -2.64 10.73 -4.16
CA VAL A 50 -2.72 9.48 -3.40
C VAL A 50 -1.93 8.36 -4.10
N ILE A 51 -2.15 8.15 -5.41
CA ILE A 51 -1.42 7.14 -6.19
C ILE A 51 0.10 7.39 -6.09
N PHE A 52 0.54 8.63 -6.26
CA PHE A 52 1.95 8.98 -6.13
C PHE A 52 2.52 8.59 -4.77
N GLY A 53 1.81 8.90 -3.68
CA GLY A 53 2.23 8.51 -2.35
C GLY A 53 2.25 7.01 -2.14
N ILE A 54 1.22 6.28 -2.61
CA ILE A 54 1.15 4.82 -2.51
C ILE A 54 2.31 4.16 -3.24
N LEU A 55 2.65 4.61 -4.45
CA LEU A 55 3.78 4.08 -5.21
C LEU A 55 5.12 4.37 -4.52
N THR A 56 5.25 5.56 -3.95
CA THR A 56 6.45 5.94 -3.17
C THR A 56 6.60 5.05 -1.93
N ILE A 57 5.51 4.81 -1.20
CA ILE A 57 5.50 3.91 -0.04
C ILE A 57 5.83 2.48 -0.48
N ARG A 58 5.24 2.01 -1.59
CA ARG A 58 5.52 0.68 -2.16
C ARG A 58 7.01 0.49 -2.47
N GLU A 59 7.68 1.51 -3.01
CA GLU A 59 9.12 1.43 -3.29
C GLU A 59 9.95 1.35 -2.01
N LEU A 60 9.64 2.19 -1.01
CA LEU A 60 10.36 2.22 0.27
C LEU A 60 10.17 0.92 1.07
N LEU A 61 8.92 0.48 1.24
CA LEU A 61 8.61 -0.74 1.97
C LEU A 61 8.98 -1.99 1.18
N GLY A 62 8.92 -1.96 -0.15
CA GLY A 62 9.41 -3.03 -0.99
C GLY A 62 10.93 -3.23 -0.92
N TYR A 63 11.69 -2.20 -0.53
CA TYR A 63 13.12 -2.32 -0.29
C TYR A 63 13.44 -2.83 1.12
N HIS A 64 12.75 -2.33 2.16
CA HIS A 64 13.06 -2.67 3.56
C HIS A 64 12.31 -3.89 4.10
N LEU A 65 11.08 -4.12 3.64
CA LEU A 65 10.12 -5.09 4.17
C LEU A 65 9.64 -6.06 3.07
N HIS A 66 10.51 -6.46 2.15
CA HIS A 66 10.13 -7.27 0.97
C HIS A 66 9.53 -8.64 1.32
N TYR A 67 9.90 -9.22 2.46
CA TYR A 67 9.34 -10.49 2.95
C TYR A 67 8.00 -10.34 3.71
N PHE A 68 7.60 -9.11 4.04
CA PHE A 68 6.33 -8.85 4.72
C PHE A 68 5.26 -8.54 3.69
N GLU A 69 4.10 -9.18 3.81
CA GLU A 69 2.97 -8.97 2.90
C GLU A 69 1.92 -8.01 3.48
N GLU A 70 1.90 -7.83 4.80
CA GLU A 70 0.86 -7.10 5.53
C GLU A 70 0.72 -5.65 5.07
N TRP A 71 1.84 -4.95 4.84
CA TRP A 71 1.83 -3.56 4.37
C TRP A 71 1.16 -3.38 3.00
N LYS A 72 1.17 -4.41 2.15
CA LYS A 72 0.52 -4.36 0.84
C LYS A 72 -1.00 -4.29 0.99
N HIS A 73 -1.55 -4.93 2.03
CA HIS A 73 -2.98 -4.87 2.32
C HIS A 73 -3.41 -3.45 2.72
N TYR A 74 -2.66 -2.77 3.59
CA TYR A 74 -2.95 -1.39 3.97
C TYR A 74 -2.93 -0.44 2.76
N LEU A 75 -1.98 -0.60 1.82
CA LEU A 75 -1.97 0.21 0.60
C LEU A 75 -3.20 -0.01 -0.27
N LEU A 76 -3.68 -1.26 -0.39
CA LEU A 76 -4.91 -1.57 -1.13
C LEU A 76 -6.14 -0.98 -0.44
N GLN A 77 -6.22 -1.04 0.89
CA GLN A 77 -7.32 -0.41 1.64
C GLN A 77 -7.33 1.11 1.44
N ILE A 78 -6.18 1.78 1.55
CA ILE A 78 -6.06 3.23 1.32
C ILE A 78 -6.51 3.58 -0.10
N LEU A 79 -6.10 2.80 -1.10
CA LEU A 79 -6.49 3.01 -2.49
C LEU A 79 -8.00 2.87 -2.68
N ASP A 80 -8.59 1.80 -2.14
CA ASP A 80 -10.02 1.50 -2.22
C ASP A 80 -10.86 2.61 -1.57
N ILE A 81 -10.49 3.02 -0.35
CA ILE A 81 -11.14 4.12 0.36
C ILE A 81 -11.04 5.41 -0.47
N CYS A 82 -9.86 5.75 -0.99
CA CYS A 82 -9.68 6.98 -1.76
C CYS A 82 -10.40 6.97 -3.11
N ALA A 83 -10.65 5.80 -3.70
CA ALA A 83 -11.36 5.64 -4.96
C ALA A 83 -12.89 5.70 -4.78
N ASN A 84 -13.40 5.11 -3.69
CA ASN A 84 -14.83 4.85 -3.51
C ASN A 84 -15.52 5.78 -2.51
N THR A 85 -14.76 6.58 -1.75
CA THR A 85 -15.33 7.45 -0.70
C THR A 85 -14.86 8.89 -0.84
N THR A 86 -15.64 9.83 -0.30
CA THR A 86 -15.35 11.26 -0.32
C THR A 86 -15.78 11.92 0.99
N GLY A 87 -15.36 13.17 1.21
CA GLY A 87 -15.81 13.97 2.37
C GLY A 87 -15.55 13.32 3.72
N LYS A 88 -16.59 13.26 4.56
CA LYS A 88 -16.48 12.82 5.96
C LYS A 88 -16.11 11.35 6.10
N ASP A 89 -16.80 10.49 5.35
CA ASP A 89 -16.60 9.05 5.40
C ASP A 89 -15.17 8.68 4.99
N ARG A 90 -14.63 9.35 3.96
CA ARG A 90 -13.25 9.13 3.52
C ARG A 90 -12.24 9.39 4.63
N ALA A 91 -12.32 10.52 5.31
CA ALA A 91 -11.29 10.83 6.32
C ALA A 91 -11.44 10.00 7.60
N ALA A 92 -12.66 9.59 7.97
CA ALA A 92 -12.86 8.64 9.07
C ALA A 92 -12.21 7.28 8.77
N LEU A 93 -12.53 6.69 7.61
CA LEU A 93 -11.98 5.40 7.20
C LEU A 93 -10.46 5.45 6.96
N LEU A 94 -9.96 6.54 6.35
CA LEU A 94 -8.51 6.73 6.21
C LEU A 94 -7.82 6.86 7.56
N GLY A 95 -8.41 7.59 8.52
CA GLY A 95 -7.83 7.75 9.86
C GLY A 95 -7.64 6.42 10.57
N ASP A 96 -8.63 5.53 10.51
CA ASP A 96 -8.51 4.20 11.10
C ASP A 96 -7.42 3.35 10.43
N VAL A 97 -7.41 3.26 9.10
CA VAL A 97 -6.40 2.49 8.35
C VAL A 97 -5.00 3.07 8.55
N VAL A 98 -4.85 4.40 8.54
CA VAL A 98 -3.56 5.07 8.76
C VAL A 98 -3.05 4.82 10.18
N ARG A 99 -3.91 4.83 11.19
CA ARG A 99 -3.52 4.51 12.57
C ARG A 99 -2.98 3.09 12.68
N ASP A 100 -3.69 2.12 12.10
CA ASP A 100 -3.32 0.71 12.17
C ASP A 100 -2.01 0.49 11.40
N PHE A 101 -1.88 1.10 10.22
CA PHE A 101 -0.65 1.01 9.42
C PHE A 101 0.56 1.66 10.14
N LYS A 102 0.38 2.79 10.83
CA LYS A 102 1.45 3.40 11.63
C LYS A 102 1.90 2.49 12.77
N SER A 103 0.97 1.75 13.39
CA SER A 103 1.30 0.79 14.46
C SER A 103 2.19 -0.33 13.91
N PHE A 104 1.80 -0.92 12.77
CA PHE A 104 2.62 -1.89 12.05
C PHE A 104 4.02 -1.34 11.72
N LEU A 105 4.10 -0.13 11.15
CA LEU A 105 5.38 0.47 10.78
C LEU A 105 6.28 0.70 12.00
N PHE A 106 5.71 1.04 13.15
CA PHE A 106 6.48 1.24 14.38
C PHE A 106 7.14 -0.06 14.86
N GLU A 107 6.44 -1.19 14.75
CA GLU A 107 6.98 -2.51 15.10
C GLU A 107 8.12 -2.94 14.18
N GLU A 108 8.02 -2.60 12.89
CA GLU A 108 9.01 -2.94 11.86
C GLU A 108 10.11 -1.87 11.67
N THR A 109 10.10 -0.80 12.49
CA THR A 109 11.11 0.26 12.42
C THR A 109 12.38 -0.13 13.18
N GLY A 110 13.47 -0.28 12.46
CA GLY A 110 14.82 -0.51 12.96
C GLY A 110 15.75 0.70 12.77
N PRO A 111 16.95 0.71 13.39
CA PRO A 111 17.95 1.76 13.20
C PRO A 111 18.32 2.03 11.73
N GLU A 112 18.31 0.99 10.90
CA GLU A 112 18.71 1.00 9.49
C GLU A 112 17.66 1.58 8.53
N ASN A 113 16.37 1.51 8.89
CA ASN A 113 15.26 1.92 8.04
C ASN A 113 14.50 3.15 8.57
N LYS A 114 14.86 3.65 9.76
CA LYS A 114 14.14 4.71 10.49
C LYS A 114 13.83 5.96 9.67
N GLU A 115 14.77 6.44 8.87
CA GLU A 115 14.55 7.65 8.06
C GLU A 115 13.49 7.43 6.97
N ASP A 116 13.51 6.26 6.35
CA ASP A 116 12.58 5.88 5.29
C ASP A 116 11.20 5.57 5.87
N MET A 117 11.13 4.91 7.03
CA MET A 117 9.88 4.70 7.76
C MET A 117 9.24 6.02 8.21
N ALA A 118 10.03 6.97 8.70
CA ALA A 118 9.53 8.31 9.02
C ALA A 118 8.96 9.03 7.78
N LEU A 119 9.55 8.79 6.61
CA LEU A 119 9.05 9.35 5.35
C LEU A 119 7.72 8.70 4.93
N VAL A 120 7.59 7.37 5.10
CA VAL A 120 6.32 6.66 4.88
C VAL A 120 5.23 7.22 5.78
N VAL A 121 5.51 7.36 7.09
CA VAL A 121 4.56 7.94 8.06
C VAL A 121 4.16 9.36 7.66
N LEU A 122 5.10 10.19 7.20
CA LEU A 122 4.80 11.53 6.71
C LEU A 122 3.82 11.50 5.52
N ILE A 123 4.04 10.62 4.54
CA ILE A 123 3.15 10.50 3.38
C ILE A 123 1.75 10.08 3.83
N LEU A 124 1.63 9.12 4.75
CA LEU A 124 0.35 8.69 5.31
C LEU A 124 -0.38 9.84 6.00
N GLU A 125 0.32 10.65 6.80
CA GLU A 125 -0.25 11.82 7.46
C GLU A 125 -0.71 12.90 6.48
N LEU A 126 0.05 13.12 5.40
CA LEU A 126 -0.35 14.08 4.37
C LEU A 126 -1.65 13.63 3.67
N MET A 127 -1.82 12.33 3.41
CA MET A 127 -3.07 11.79 2.86
C MET A 127 -4.24 11.97 3.83
N GLU A 128 -4.05 11.59 5.09
CA GLU A 128 -5.06 11.69 6.16
C GLU A 128 -5.50 13.16 6.36
N LYS A 129 -4.55 14.07 6.57
CA LYS A 129 -4.82 15.49 6.79
C LYS A 129 -5.45 16.16 5.58
N SER A 130 -5.04 15.78 4.37
CA SER A 130 -5.65 16.30 3.14
C SER A 130 -7.12 15.88 3.00
N ALA A 131 -7.48 14.68 3.47
CA ALA A 131 -8.87 14.23 3.52
C ALA A 131 -9.68 15.02 4.56
N LEU A 132 -9.12 15.27 5.75
CA LEU A 132 -9.75 16.07 6.80
C LEU A 132 -10.02 17.52 6.36
N LEU A 133 -9.03 18.19 5.76
CA LEU A 133 -9.19 19.58 5.30
C LEU A 133 -10.30 19.74 4.25
N ARG A 134 -10.56 18.72 3.42
CA ARG A 134 -11.69 18.73 2.49
C ARG A 134 -13.05 18.54 3.17
N GLN A 135 -13.10 17.99 4.39
CA GLN A 135 -14.35 17.92 5.15
C GLN A 135 -14.83 19.31 5.57
N ASP A 136 -13.88 20.21 5.89
CA ASP A 136 -14.15 21.55 6.42
C ASP A 136 -14.36 22.61 5.34
N ALA A 137 -14.15 22.28 4.06
CA ALA A 137 -14.41 23.17 2.93
C ALA A 137 -15.87 23.01 2.46
N PRO A 138 -16.78 23.96 2.77
CA PRO A 138 -18.14 23.89 2.26
C PRO A 138 -18.14 24.36 0.80
N GLY A 139 -18.49 23.48 -0.13
CA GLY A 139 -18.96 23.86 -1.46
C GLY A 139 -17.94 23.84 -2.60
N LEU A 140 -17.55 22.65 -3.03
CA LEU A 140 -17.18 22.39 -4.43
C LEU A 140 -17.75 21.01 -4.79
N GLN A 141 -19.04 21.02 -5.13
CA GLN A 141 -19.68 19.99 -5.96
C GLN A 141 -19.52 20.38 -7.43
#